data_AF-A0A2E7ZTX0-F1
#
_entry.id   AF-A0A2E7ZTX0-F1
#
_cell.length_a   1.000
_cell.length_b   1.000
_cell.length_c   1.000
_cell.angle_alpha   90.00
_cell.angle_beta   90.00
_cell.angle_gamma   90.00
#
_symmetry.space_group_name_H-M   'P 1'
#
loop_
_entity.id
_entity.type
_entity.pdbx_description
1 polymer ?
#
loop_
_entity_poly.entity_id
_entity_poly.type
_entity_poly.pdbx_seq_one_letter_code
_entity_poly.pdbx_strand_id
1 'polypeptide(L)'
;MTSAPTTNQAVVKVYKTQRCAYCVMVSRLLDRKGVAYQEIWLDGKPEERAALQAQTNWRTVPQVFIGEHFIGGFTETAAADRSGELDRLLKEGSGS
;
A
#
# COMPACT_ATOMS: atom_id res chain seq x y z
N MET A 1 -1.58 -32.88 -6.49
CA MET A 1 -0.35 -32.07 -6.35
C MET A 1 -0.32 -31.14 -7.56
N THR A 2 -0.80 -29.90 -7.52
CA THR A 2 -0.66 -28.87 -6.47
C THR A 2 -1.80 -27.87 -6.59
N SER A 3 -2.59 -27.69 -5.53
CA SER A 3 -3.52 -26.56 -5.39
C SER A 3 -2.71 -25.37 -4.87
N ALA A 4 -2.52 -24.35 -5.69
CA ALA A 4 -2.01 -23.06 -5.25
C ALA A 4 -3.21 -22.14 -4.97
N PRO A 5 -3.38 -21.61 -3.75
CA PRO A 5 -4.39 -20.60 -3.49
C PRO A 5 -3.82 -19.24 -3.95
N THR A 6 -4.02 -18.87 -5.21
CA THR A 6 -3.82 -17.46 -5.61
C THR A 6 -5.12 -16.72 -5.34
N THR A 7 -5.45 -16.60 -4.05
CA THR A 7 -6.63 -15.85 -3.63
C THR A 7 -6.44 -14.40 -4.08
N ASN A 8 -7.42 -13.94 -4.84
CA ASN A 8 -7.64 -12.59 -5.34
C ASN A 8 -7.86 -11.58 -4.20
N GLN A 9 -6.99 -11.58 -3.17
CA GLN A 9 -7.04 -10.60 -2.10
C GLN A 9 -6.38 -9.34 -2.60
N ALA A 10 -7.09 -8.21 -2.51
CA ALA A 10 -6.55 -6.88 -2.72
C ALA A 10 -5.16 -6.77 -2.08
N VAL A 11 -4.10 -6.84 -2.89
CA VAL A 11 -2.73 -6.83 -2.38
C VAL A 11 -2.44 -5.38 -2.01
N VAL A 12 -2.68 -5.01 -0.76
CA VAL A 12 -2.27 -3.71 -0.25
C VAL A 12 -0.75 -3.69 -0.27
N LYS A 13 -0.15 -2.75 -0.99
CA LYS A 13 1.30 -2.63 -1.14
C LYS A 13 1.74 -1.32 -0.49
N VAL A 14 2.67 -1.44 0.44
CA VAL A 14 3.25 -0.30 1.16
C VAL A 14 4.71 -0.18 0.77
N TYR A 15 5.01 0.80 -0.07
CA TYR A 15 6.38 1.13 -0.44
C TYR A 15 7.01 2.02 0.64
N LYS A 16 8.08 1.51 1.24
CA LYS A 16 8.78 2.15 2.35
C LYS A 16 10.30 2.10 2.20
N THR A 17 10.98 2.85 3.05
CA THR A 17 12.44 2.87 3.16
C THR A 17 12.86 2.63 4.61
N GLN A 18 14.12 2.22 4.82
CA GLN A 18 14.64 1.91 6.16
C GLN A 18 14.59 3.09 7.15
N ARG A 19 14.62 4.33 6.64
CA ARG A 19 14.66 5.55 7.45
C ARG A 19 13.41 6.41 7.26
N CYS A 20 12.24 5.92 7.67
CA CYS A 20 11.01 6.70 7.60
C CYS A 20 10.03 6.42 8.75
N ALA A 21 9.80 7.43 9.60
CA ALA A 21 8.84 7.34 10.71
C ALA A 21 7.38 7.20 10.22
N TYR A 22 7.03 7.84 9.11
CA TYR A 22 5.68 7.78 8.54
C TYR A 22 5.29 6.40 8.03
N CYS A 23 6.27 5.61 7.55
CA CYS A 23 6.02 4.23 7.10
C CYS A 23 5.52 3.36 8.26
N VAL A 24 6.08 3.53 9.46
CA VAL A 24 5.63 2.82 10.66
C VAL A 24 4.17 3.16 10.99
N MET A 25 3.76 4.41 10.78
CA MET A 25 2.39 4.84 11.05
C MET A 25 1.38 4.21 10.08
N VAL A 26 1.73 4.08 8.79
CA VAL A 26 0.91 3.35 7.81
C VAL A 26 0.76 1.88 8.21
N SER A 27 1.87 1.19 8.48
CA SER A 27 1.84 -0.21 8.90
C SER A 27 0.94 -0.42 10.12
N ARG A 28 1.05 0.45 11.13
CA ARG A 28 0.18 0.43 12.33
C ARG A 28 -1.29 0.69 12.00
N LEU A 29 -1.60 1.56 11.06
CA LEU A 29 -2.98 1.84 10.66
C LEU A 29 -3.61 0.60 10.03
N LEU A 30 -2.90 -0.03 9.09
CA LEU A 30 -3.35 -1.25 8.42
C LEU A 30 -3.46 -2.44 9.38
N ASP A 31 -2.50 -2.56 10.30
CA ASP A 31 -2.49 -3.58 11.35
C ASP A 31 -3.69 -3.43 12.30
N ARG A 32 -4.01 -2.20 12.73
CA ARG A 32 -5.23 -1.93 13.54
C ARG A 32 -6.52 -2.29 12.81
N LYS A 33 -6.54 -2.20 11.48
CA LYS A 33 -7.68 -2.66 10.69
C LYS A 33 -7.74 -4.18 10.50
N GLY A 34 -6.66 -4.90 10.81
CA GLY A 34 -6.55 -6.33 10.53
C GLY A 34 -6.43 -6.64 9.03
N VAL A 35 -5.91 -5.69 8.25
CA VAL A 35 -5.75 -5.83 6.80
C VAL A 35 -4.37 -6.40 6.50
N ALA A 36 -4.30 -7.45 5.69
CA ALA A 36 -3.03 -7.97 5.20
C ALA A 36 -2.43 -7.00 4.16
N TYR A 37 -1.16 -6.66 4.33
CA TYR A 37 -0.43 -5.80 3.39
C TYR A 37 0.98 -6.33 3.15
N GLN A 38 1.51 -6.01 1.97
CA GLN A 38 2.84 -6.34 1.55
C GLN A 38 3.75 -5.12 1.68
N GLU A 39 4.85 -5.31 2.39
CA GLU A 39 5.84 -4.27 2.60
C GLU A 39 6.95 -4.36 1.56
N ILE A 40 7.13 -3.30 0.78
CA ILE A 40 8.10 -3.26 -0.32
C ILE A 40 9.18 -2.25 0.04
N TRP A 41 10.39 -2.76 0.24
CA TRP A 41 11.55 -1.94 0.56
C TRP A 41 12.17 -1.39 -0.71
N LEU A 42 12.18 -0.06 -0.84
CA LEU A 42 12.85 0.67 -1.93
C LEU A 42 14.33 0.93 -1.65
N ASP A 43 14.85 0.40 -0.55
CA ASP A 43 16.25 0.57 -0.16
C ASP A 43 17.16 -0.19 -1.13
N GLY A 44 18.13 0.50 -1.75
CA GLY A 44 18.98 -0.08 -2.77
C GLY A 44 18.31 -0.34 -4.13
N LYS A 45 17.05 0.09 -4.33
CA LYS A 45 16.29 -0.10 -5.59
C LYS A 45 15.91 1.24 -6.23
N PRO A 46 16.88 1.96 -6.83
CA PRO A 46 16.61 3.25 -7.47
C PRO A 46 15.65 3.14 -8.66
N GLU A 47 15.66 2.00 -9.35
CA GLU A 47 14.86 1.73 -10.55
C GLU A 47 13.36 1.65 -10.22
N GLU A 48 13.02 0.88 -9.18
CA GLU A 48 11.65 0.76 -8.66
C GLU A 48 11.14 2.11 -8.14
N ARG A 49 12.00 2.87 -7.46
CA ARG A 49 11.66 4.23 -7.01
C ARG A 49 11.37 5.15 -8.19
N ALA A 50 12.15 5.05 -9.28
CA ALA A 50 11.94 5.86 -10.48
C ALA A 50 10.66 5.46 -11.22
N ALA A 51 10.38 4.16 -11.32
CA ALA A 51 9.14 3.64 -11.90
C ALA A 51 7.91 4.13 -11.12
N LEU A 52 7.94 4.04 -9.79
CA LEU A 52 6.88 4.57 -8.93
C LEU A 52 6.72 6.07 -9.08
N GLN A 53 7.82 6.82 -9.12
CA GLN A 53 7.77 8.26 -9.39
C GLN A 53 7.11 8.59 -10.72
N ALA A 54 7.41 7.83 -11.77
CA ALA A 54 6.78 8.04 -13.08
C ALA A 54 5.30 7.66 -13.06
N GLN A 55 4.91 6.64 -12.30
CA GLN A 55 3.54 6.15 -12.23
C GLN A 55 2.62 7.03 -11.37
N THR A 56 3.11 7.47 -10.20
CA THR A 56 2.30 8.23 -9.22
C THR A 56 2.53 9.72 -9.30
N ASN A 57 3.54 10.14 -10.08
CA ASN A 57 4.09 11.49 -10.06
C ASN A 57 4.54 11.93 -8.65
N TRP A 58 4.80 10.97 -7.76
CA TRP A 58 5.04 11.19 -6.34
C TRP A 58 6.46 10.76 -5.95
N ARG A 59 7.24 11.68 -5.39
CA ARG A 59 8.67 11.44 -5.06
C ARG A 59 8.93 10.99 -3.64
N THR A 60 7.98 11.17 -2.73
CA THR A 60 8.16 10.89 -1.31
C THR A 60 7.58 9.52 -0.92
N VAL A 61 8.09 8.98 0.19
CA VAL A 61 7.59 7.78 0.85
C VAL A 61 6.96 8.16 2.19
N PRO A 62 6.00 7.40 2.73
CA PRO A 62 5.44 6.14 2.20
C PRO A 62 4.59 6.34 0.94
N GLN A 63 4.51 5.32 0.08
CA GLN A 63 3.51 5.23 -0.99
C GLN A 63 2.66 3.99 -0.77
N VAL A 64 1.35 4.18 -0.68
CA VAL A 64 0.37 3.12 -0.39
C VAL A 64 -0.47 2.87 -1.63
N PHE A 65 -0.56 1.60 -1.99
CA PHE A 65 -1.38 1.10 -3.08
C PHE A 65 -2.33 0.03 -2.56
N ILE A 66 -3.52 -0.01 -3.14
CA ILE A 66 -4.53 -1.04 -2.87
C ILE A 66 -4.89 -1.66 -4.22
N GLY A 67 -4.38 -2.87 -4.47
CA GLY A 67 -4.46 -3.47 -5.81
C GLY A 67 -3.68 -2.62 -6.83
N GLU A 68 -4.40 -2.00 -7.75
CA GLU A 68 -3.86 -1.10 -8.78
C GLU A 68 -4.08 0.38 -8.44
N HIS A 69 -4.82 0.68 -7.37
CA HIS A 69 -5.17 2.05 -7.01
C HIS A 69 -4.10 2.67 -6.10
N PHE A 70 -3.58 3.83 -6.51
CA PHE A 70 -2.65 4.61 -5.71
C PHE A 70 -3.42 5.53 -4.75
N ILE A 71 -3.18 5.37 -3.45
CA ILE A 71 -3.83 6.17 -2.41
C ILE A 71 -3.04 7.44 -2.13
N GLY A 72 -1.70 7.33 -2.08
CA GLY A 72 -0.83 8.40 -1.61
C GLY A 72 0.04 7.98 -0.44
N GLY A 73 0.40 8.94 0.40
CA GLY A 73 1.17 8.73 1.62
C GLY A 73 0.32 8.41 2.85
N PHE A 74 0.91 8.66 4.02
CA PHE A 74 0.23 8.42 5.29
C PHE A 74 -1.01 9.32 5.47
N THR A 75 -0.92 10.59 5.09
CA THR A 75 -2.02 11.55 5.26
C THR A 75 -3.23 11.15 4.41
N GLU A 76 -3.03 10.87 3.13
CA GLU A 76 -4.08 10.40 2.22
C GLU A 76 -4.67 9.06 2.70
N THR A 77 -3.82 8.11 3.12
CA THR A 77 -4.30 6.82 3.66
C THR A 77 -5.13 7.00 4.93
N ALA A 78 -4.70 7.88 5.84
CA ALA A 78 -5.43 8.18 7.06
C ALA A 78 -6.72 8.98 6.80
N ALA A 79 -6.73 9.82 5.76
CA ALA A 79 -7.93 10.52 5.33
C ALA A 79 -8.95 9.53 4.75
N ALA A 80 -8.51 8.61 3.89
CA ALA A 80 -9.33 7.54 3.32
C ALA A 80 -9.86 6.59 4.40
N ASP A 81 -9.07 6.28 5.42
CA ASP A 81 -9.52 5.54 6.61
C ASP A 81 -10.67 6.26 7.32
N ARG A 82 -10.48 7.54 7.63
CA ARG A 82 -11.47 8.35 8.35
C ARG A 82 -12.76 8.57 7.56
N SER A 83 -12.68 8.67 6.24
CA SER A 83 -13.86 8.80 5.37
C SER A 83 -14.56 7.47 5.10
N GLY A 84 -13.94 6.33 5.44
CA GLY A 84 -14.42 4.99 5.10
C GLY A 84 -14.12 4.57 3.66
N GLU A 85 -13.45 5.42 2.87
CA GLU A 85 -13.03 5.11 1.51
C GLU A 85 -12.00 3.98 1.48
N LEU A 86 -11.11 3.91 2.48
CA LEU A 86 -10.13 2.83 2.60
C LEU A 86 -10.82 1.46 2.69
N ASP A 87 -11.84 1.33 3.54
CA ASP A 87 -12.64 0.11 3.66
C ASP A 87 -13.37 -0.24 2.36
N ARG A 88 -13.86 0.77 1.65
CA ARG A 88 -14.52 0.60 0.37
C ARG A 88 -13.55 0.04 -0.67
N LEU A 89 -12.37 0.64 -0.82
CA LEU A 89 -11.32 0.21 -1.75
C LEU A 89 -10.80 -1.20 -1.43
N LEU A 90 -10.66 -1.53 -0.16
CA LEU A 90 -10.29 -2.88 0.28
C LEU A 90 -11.33 -3.94 -0.09
N LYS A 91 -12.62 -3.59 -0.03
CA LYS A 91 -13.72 -4.46 -0.46
C LYS A 91 -13.80 -4.55 -1.99
N GLU A 92 -13.66 -3.43 -2.69
CA GLU A 92 -13.68 -3.36 -4.16
C GLU A 92 -12.53 -4.18 -4.77
N GLY A 93 -11.33 -4.13 -4.18
CA GLY A 93 -10.18 -4.95 -4.62
C GLY A 93 -10.29 -6.44 -4.30
N SER A 94 -11.31 -6.88 -3.55
CA SER A 94 -11.57 -8.30 -3.22
C SER A 94 -12.67 -8.92 -4.09
N GLY A 95 -13.31 -8.16 -4.99
CA GLY A 95 -14.51 -8.57 -5.69
C GLY A 95 -14.47 -8.31 -7.19
N SER A 96 -13.91 -9.26 -7.94
CA SER A 96 -14.31 -9.57 -9.32
C SER A 96 -14.07 -11.05 -9.58
#